data_AF-A0A7W0KDU4-F1
#
_entry.id   AF-A0A7W0KDU4-F1
#
_cell.length_a   1.000
_cell.length_b   1.000
_cell.length_c   1.000
_cell.angle_alpha   90.00
_cell.angle_beta   90.00
_cell.angle_gamma   90.00
#
_symmetry.space_group_name_H-M   'P 1'
#
loop_
_entity.id
_entity.type
_entity.pdbx_description
1 polymer ?
#
loop_
_entity_poly.entity_id
_entity_poly.type
_entity_poly.pdbx_seq_one_letter_code
_entity_poly.pdbx_strand_id
1 'polypeptide(L)'
;MLVTELACRDMEAGVRGPADRLGRLIRRILRRAVSKEVAPSSPGLELHPHPRVVNATDPDQTAARPRVPEAALAFRWRRHPQLLSQSTVSVDAEDHERSARSAAVRGLFLARSGRFDDARTAFAVAAEASIDLTATPGFWDLPRSGMLAAAAAYEDVERFREAAALSARVRLRYRPRSMPAMPAGRRRTASGS
;
A
#
# COMPACT_ATOMS: atom_id res chain seq x y z
N MET A 1 -41.62 5.49 -33.12
CA MET A 1 -41.54 5.27 -31.67
C MET A 1 -41.02 3.87 -31.37
N LEU A 2 -39.73 3.58 -31.60
CA LEU A 2 -39.13 2.25 -31.39
C LEU A 2 -37.71 2.30 -30.78
N VAL A 3 -37.28 3.45 -30.23
CA VAL A 3 -35.89 3.65 -29.77
C VAL A 3 -35.77 3.52 -28.25
N THR A 4 -36.88 3.47 -27.51
CA THR A 4 -36.87 3.43 -26.04
C THR A 4 -36.92 2.02 -25.43
N GLU A 5 -37.23 0.96 -26.19
CA GLU A 5 -37.30 -0.39 -25.61
C GLU A 5 -35.95 -1.11 -25.49
N LEU A 6 -34.91 -0.68 -26.23
CA LEU A 6 -33.62 -1.37 -26.19
C LEU A 6 -32.80 -1.03 -24.93
N ALA A 7 -33.08 0.09 -24.27
CA ALA A 7 -32.39 0.50 -23.04
C ALA A 7 -32.94 -0.15 -21.76
N CYS A 8 -34.19 -0.64 -21.77
CA CYS A 8 -34.77 -1.31 -20.60
C CYS A 8 -34.35 -2.78 -20.48
N ARG A 9 -33.98 -3.44 -21.59
CA ARG A 9 -33.66 -4.89 -21.56
C ARG A 9 -32.25 -5.23 -21.09
N ASP A 10 -31.34 -4.26 -21.04
CA ASP A 10 -29.95 -4.47 -20.62
C ASP A 10 -29.74 -4.36 -19.10
N MET A 11 -30.76 -3.91 -18.35
CA MET A 11 -30.69 -3.76 -16.89
C MET A 11 -31.18 -5.00 -16.11
N GLU A 12 -31.82 -5.98 -16.75
CA GLU A 12 -32.36 -7.18 -16.07
C GLU A 12 -31.45 -8.42 -16.14
N ALA A 13 -30.30 -8.38 -16.82
CA ALA A 13 -29.34 -9.49 -16.84
C ALA A 13 -28.45 -9.57 -15.58
N GLY A 14 -28.98 -9.09 -14.45
CA GLY A 14 -28.39 -9.28 -13.14
C GLY A 14 -28.54 -10.73 -12.65
N VAL A 15 -27.65 -11.05 -11.71
CA VAL A 15 -27.93 -11.99 -10.62
C VAL A 15 -27.70 -13.48 -10.92
N ARG A 16 -26.49 -13.86 -11.35
CA ARG A 16 -25.73 -15.02 -10.80
C ARG A 16 -24.22 -14.75 -10.88
N GLY A 17 -23.77 -13.83 -10.03
CA GLY A 17 -22.43 -13.25 -10.11
C GLY A 17 -21.29 -14.15 -9.61
N PRO A 18 -20.04 -13.85 -10.01
CA PRO A 18 -18.81 -14.55 -9.61
C PRO A 18 -18.52 -14.55 -8.10
N ALA A 19 -19.30 -13.79 -7.30
CA ALA A 19 -19.25 -13.78 -5.85
C ALA A 19 -19.44 -15.18 -5.22
N ASP A 20 -20.32 -16.02 -5.80
CA ASP A 20 -20.52 -17.41 -5.35
C ASP A 20 -19.34 -18.35 -5.69
N ARG A 21 -18.52 -17.98 -6.69
CA ARG A 21 -17.28 -18.72 -6.99
C ARG A 21 -16.14 -18.30 -6.08
N LEU A 22 -16.07 -17.03 -5.68
CA LEU A 22 -15.05 -16.51 -4.76
C LEU A 22 -15.26 -17.03 -3.32
N GLY A 23 -16.51 -17.11 -2.86
CA GLY A 23 -16.85 -17.64 -1.53
C GLY A 23 -16.41 -19.09 -1.31
N ARG A 24 -16.41 -19.91 -2.38
CA ARG A 24 -15.94 -21.31 -2.32
C ARG A 24 -14.41 -21.42 -2.33
N LEU A 25 -13.70 -20.47 -2.93
CA LEU A 25 -12.23 -20.47 -2.95
C LEU A 25 -11.66 -20.02 -1.60
N ILE A 26 -12.25 -18.98 -1.00
CA ILE A 26 -11.84 -18.42 0.30
C ILE A 26 -12.04 -19.47 1.43
N ARG A 27 -13.14 -20.22 1.42
CA ARG A 27 -13.35 -21.35 2.37
C ARG A 27 -12.31 -22.46 2.25
N ARG A 28 -11.77 -22.71 1.05
CA ARG A 28 -10.76 -23.76 0.82
C ARG A 28 -9.37 -23.36 1.32
N ILE A 29 -9.02 -22.08 1.23
CA ILE A 29 -7.74 -21.55 1.70
C ILE A 29 -7.74 -21.45 3.24
N LEU A 30 -8.84 -20.99 3.84
CA LEU A 30 -8.97 -20.91 5.30
C LEU A 30 -8.95 -22.28 5.99
N ARG A 31 -9.53 -23.33 5.37
CA ARG A 31 -9.42 -24.71 5.92
C ARG A 31 -7.99 -25.27 5.91
N ARG A 32 -7.10 -24.77 5.04
CA ARG A 32 -5.71 -25.24 4.94
C ARG A 32 -4.77 -24.52 5.93
N ALA A 33 -5.15 -23.32 6.39
CA ALA A 33 -4.36 -22.55 7.34
C ALA A 33 -4.53 -23.02 8.80
N VAL A 34 -5.67 -23.64 9.14
CA VAL A 34 -5.96 -24.10 10.52
C VAL A 34 -5.27 -25.43 10.88
N SER A 35 -4.66 -26.13 9.91
CA SER A 35 -3.99 -27.42 10.17
C SER A 35 -2.47 -27.34 10.34
N LYS A 36 -1.90 -26.13 10.53
CA LYS A 36 -0.44 -25.97 10.68
C LYS A 36 -0.05 -25.29 11.99
N GLU A 37 -0.53 -25.82 13.10
CA GLU A 37 0.04 -25.60 14.44
C GLU A 37 0.06 -26.90 15.22
N VAL A 38 1.16 -27.66 15.13
CA VAL A 38 1.63 -28.58 16.18
C VAL A 38 3.15 -28.69 16.03
N ALA A 39 3.90 -27.97 16.86
CA ALA A 39 4.96 -28.50 17.75
C ALA A 39 6.01 -27.42 18.11
N PRO A 40 6.43 -27.37 19.40
CA PRO A 40 7.33 -26.36 19.95
C PRO A 40 8.80 -26.84 19.91
N SER A 41 9.73 -25.90 19.77
CA SER A 41 11.13 -26.15 20.16
C SER A 41 11.82 -24.85 20.52
N SER A 42 11.84 -24.58 21.82
CA SER A 42 12.81 -23.67 22.45
C SER A 42 14.22 -24.21 22.26
N PRO A 43 15.19 -23.32 22.02
CA PRO A 43 16.50 -23.40 22.66
C PRO A 43 16.60 -22.17 23.60
N GLY A 44 16.66 -22.32 24.92
CA GLY A 44 17.73 -23.05 25.60
C GLY A 44 19.00 -22.17 25.67
N LEU A 45 18.88 -20.92 26.11
CA LEU A 45 20.02 -20.08 26.48
C LEU A 45 20.15 -20.09 28.01
N GLU A 46 20.80 -21.14 28.50
CA GLU A 46 21.35 -21.19 29.85
C GLU A 46 22.48 -20.16 29.97
N LEU A 47 22.24 -19.10 30.72
CA LEU A 47 23.30 -18.24 31.23
C LEU A 47 23.66 -18.74 32.63
N HIS A 48 24.81 -19.41 32.70
CA HIS A 48 25.46 -19.82 33.94
C HIS A 48 25.70 -18.61 34.87
N PRO A 49 25.48 -18.77 36.19
CA PRO A 49 25.83 -17.76 37.19
C PRO A 49 27.33 -17.84 37.51
N HIS A 50 28.06 -16.75 37.26
CA HIS A 50 29.43 -16.61 37.76
C HIS A 50 29.48 -16.00 39.17
N PRO A 51 30.47 -16.40 39.99
CA PRO A 51 30.43 -16.28 41.44
C PRO A 51 30.75 -14.89 41.98
N ARG A 52 30.15 -14.63 43.14
CA ARG A 52 30.48 -13.59 44.13
C ARG A 52 31.97 -13.33 44.25
N VAL A 53 32.40 -12.10 43.93
CA VAL A 53 33.64 -11.53 44.48
C VAL A 53 33.27 -10.79 45.76
N VAL A 54 33.72 -11.34 46.87
CA VAL A 54 33.64 -10.77 48.21
C VAL A 54 34.80 -9.79 48.33
N ASN A 55 34.54 -8.49 48.28
CA ASN A 55 35.49 -7.50 48.77
C ASN A 55 35.04 -7.05 50.16
N ALA A 56 35.65 -7.69 51.15
CA ALA A 56 35.56 -7.30 52.54
C ALA A 56 36.40 -6.04 52.77
N THR A 57 35.72 -5.02 53.30
CA THR A 57 36.18 -4.05 54.30
C THR A 57 37.37 -3.14 53.99
N ASP A 58 37.06 -1.84 53.83
CA ASP A 58 37.83 -0.78 54.49
C ASP A 58 36.86 0.34 54.90
N PRO A 59 36.68 0.64 56.21
CA PRO A 59 35.76 1.67 56.67
C PRO A 59 36.55 2.84 57.27
N ASP A 60 37.15 3.68 56.43
CA ASP A 60 37.45 5.05 56.85
C ASP A 60 37.81 5.93 55.66
N GLN A 61 36.87 6.74 55.21
CA GLN A 61 37.18 8.10 54.75
C GLN A 61 35.89 8.91 54.57
N THR A 62 35.54 9.53 55.68
CA THR A 62 34.68 10.69 55.81
C THR A 62 35.30 11.85 55.02
N ALA A 63 34.87 12.07 53.78
CA ALA A 63 35.09 13.33 53.08
C ALA A 63 33.84 13.67 52.25
N ALA A 64 33.05 14.59 52.81
CA ALA A 64 31.81 15.11 52.27
C ALA A 64 32.00 15.64 50.84
N ARG A 65 31.59 14.84 49.84
CA ARG A 65 31.21 15.34 48.52
C ARG A 65 29.69 15.49 48.49
N PRO A 66 29.13 16.66 48.12
CA PRO A 66 27.71 16.76 47.88
C PRO A 66 27.37 15.81 46.73
N ARG A 67 26.64 14.73 47.05
CA ARG A 67 26.06 13.81 46.06
C ARG A 67 24.99 14.59 45.31
N VAL A 68 25.38 15.27 44.23
CA VAL A 68 24.44 15.62 43.16
C VAL A 68 23.88 14.28 42.68
N PRO A 69 22.55 14.07 42.70
CA PRO A 69 21.98 12.81 42.25
C PRO A 69 22.42 12.57 40.81
N GLU A 70 23.14 11.47 40.58
CA GLU A 70 23.70 11.07 39.28
C GLU A 70 22.61 10.95 38.19
N ALA A 71 21.35 10.75 38.61
CA ALA A 71 20.16 10.86 37.78
C ALA A 71 20.02 12.23 37.09
N ALA A 72 20.49 13.33 37.70
CA ALA A 72 20.43 14.66 37.10
C ALA A 72 21.49 14.87 35.99
N LEU A 73 22.59 14.11 35.99
CA LEU A 73 23.63 14.19 34.97
C LEU A 73 23.35 13.30 33.75
N ALA A 74 22.49 12.28 33.89
CA ALA A 74 22.08 11.40 32.78
C ALA A 74 21.25 12.13 31.70
N PHE A 75 20.66 13.30 32.01
CA PHE A 75 19.79 14.04 31.09
C PHE A 75 20.41 15.32 30.51
N ARG A 76 21.64 15.69 30.87
CA ARG A 76 22.25 16.96 30.42
C ARG A 76 22.49 17.02 28.90
N TRP A 77 22.83 15.88 28.30
CA TRP A 77 23.04 15.78 26.85
C TRP A 77 21.72 15.72 26.04
N ARG A 78 20.58 15.42 26.69
CA ARG A 78 19.25 15.34 26.05
C ARG A 78 18.54 16.69 25.92
N ARG A 79 19.07 17.76 26.50
CA ARG A 79 18.47 19.10 26.48
C ARG A 79 19.25 20.10 25.63
N HIS A 80 20.03 19.62 24.65
CA HIS A 80 20.61 20.53 23.67
C HIS A 80 19.52 20.93 22.65
N PRO A 81 19.14 22.22 22.58
CA PRO A 81 18.03 22.66 21.73
C PRO A 81 18.25 22.33 20.25
N GLN A 82 19.51 22.27 19.80
CA GLN A 82 19.89 21.91 18.43
C GLN A 82 19.65 20.44 18.06
N LEU A 83 19.69 19.52 19.03
CA LEU A 83 19.39 18.10 18.78
C LEU A 83 17.89 17.82 18.82
N LEU A 84 17.14 18.59 19.62
CA LEU A 84 15.68 18.53 19.65
C LEU A 84 15.09 19.03 18.33
N SER A 85 15.58 20.14 17.78
CA SER A 85 15.10 20.67 16.50
C SER A 85 15.38 19.75 15.31
N GLN A 86 16.53 19.07 15.31
CA GLN A 86 16.85 18.08 14.28
C GLN A 86 15.99 16.81 14.40
N SER A 87 15.71 16.37 15.64
CA SER A 87 14.88 15.19 15.89
C SER A 87 13.42 15.42 15.53
N THR A 88 12.86 16.60 15.82
CA THR A 88 11.45 16.90 15.49
C THR A 88 11.25 16.99 13.98
N VAL A 89 12.14 17.69 13.27
CA VAL A 89 12.04 17.83 11.80
C VAL A 89 12.17 16.48 11.09
N SER A 90 13.02 15.56 11.58
CA SER A 90 13.12 14.21 11.02
C SER A 90 11.88 13.36 11.29
N VAL A 91 11.30 13.42 12.49
CA VAL A 91 10.11 12.64 12.84
C VAL A 91 8.89 13.10 12.04
N ASP A 92 8.70 14.41 11.90
CA ASP A 92 7.58 14.99 11.16
C ASP A 92 7.63 14.61 9.66
N ALA A 93 8.82 14.59 9.06
CA ALA A 93 9.01 14.18 7.67
C ALA A 93 8.70 12.69 7.45
N GLU A 94 9.16 11.82 8.36
CA GLU A 94 8.85 10.39 8.30
C GLU A 94 7.37 10.09 8.50
N ASP A 95 6.70 10.80 9.41
CA ASP A 95 5.27 10.66 9.67
C ASP A 95 4.45 11.13 8.47
N HIS A 96 4.87 12.23 7.82
CA HIS A 96 4.25 12.72 6.60
C HIS A 96 4.39 11.69 5.45
N GLU A 97 5.57 11.11 5.27
CA GLU A 97 5.80 10.09 4.25
C GLU A 97 4.99 8.81 4.53
N ARG A 98 4.93 8.35 5.79
CA ARG A 98 4.11 7.21 6.20
C ARG A 98 2.63 7.46 5.93
N SER A 99 2.13 8.65 6.27
CA SER A 99 0.76 9.06 5.99
C SER A 99 0.47 9.06 4.49
N ALA A 100 1.35 9.62 3.67
CA ALA A 100 1.21 9.65 2.22
C ALA A 100 1.18 8.26 1.58
N ARG A 101 2.05 7.35 2.03
CA ARG A 101 2.00 5.94 1.59
C ARG A 101 0.68 5.28 1.98
N SER A 102 0.17 5.55 3.18
CA SER A 102 -1.13 5.03 3.62
C SER A 102 -2.29 5.57 2.75
N ALA A 103 -2.21 6.82 2.32
CA ALA A 103 -3.17 7.45 1.42
C ALA A 103 -3.14 6.80 0.02
N ALA A 104 -1.94 6.53 -0.51
CA ALA A 104 -1.78 5.80 -1.78
C ALA A 104 -2.44 4.42 -1.71
N VAL A 105 -2.16 3.65 -0.66
CA VAL A 105 -2.77 2.32 -0.45
C VAL A 105 -4.29 2.42 -0.32
N ARG A 106 -4.80 3.41 0.41
CA ARG A 106 -6.24 3.68 0.51
C ARG A 106 -6.86 3.97 -0.85
N GLY A 107 -6.21 4.80 -1.66
CA GLY A 107 -6.61 5.08 -3.04
C GLY A 107 -6.71 3.82 -3.90
N LEU A 108 -5.75 2.88 -3.77
CA LEU A 108 -5.82 1.58 -4.46
C LEU A 108 -7.08 0.79 -4.07
N PHE A 109 -7.40 0.71 -2.79
CA PHE A 109 -8.60 -0.02 -2.33
C PHE A 109 -9.88 0.63 -2.86
N LEU A 110 -9.98 1.95 -2.81
CA LEU A 110 -11.13 2.70 -3.33
C LEU A 110 -11.30 2.49 -4.84
N ALA A 111 -10.21 2.57 -5.60
CA ALA A 111 -10.21 2.33 -7.03
C ALA A 111 -10.63 0.90 -7.38
N ARG A 112 -10.18 -0.11 -6.60
CA ARG A 112 -10.63 -1.51 -6.79
C ARG A 112 -12.12 -1.69 -6.49
N SER A 113 -12.66 -0.93 -5.54
CA SER A 113 -14.09 -0.95 -5.20
C SER A 113 -14.98 -0.18 -6.19
N GLY A 114 -14.39 0.47 -7.20
CA GLY A 114 -15.14 1.28 -8.18
C GLY A 114 -15.42 2.72 -7.74
N ARG A 115 -14.94 3.13 -6.56
CA ARG A 115 -15.10 4.49 -6.02
C ARG A 115 -13.98 5.39 -6.53
N PHE A 116 -14.07 5.82 -7.79
CA PHE A 116 -12.98 6.50 -8.49
C PHE A 116 -12.75 7.95 -8.03
N ASP A 117 -13.81 8.68 -7.70
CA ASP A 117 -13.67 10.06 -7.20
C ASP A 117 -13.01 10.11 -5.82
N ASP A 118 -13.41 9.21 -4.91
CA ASP A 118 -12.76 9.05 -3.61
C ASP A 118 -11.32 8.53 -3.75
N ALA A 119 -11.07 7.67 -4.75
CA ALA A 119 -9.71 7.23 -5.04
C ALA A 119 -8.83 8.40 -5.51
N ARG A 120 -9.36 9.27 -6.38
CA ARG A 120 -8.67 10.48 -6.86
C ARG A 120 -8.25 11.37 -5.70
N THR A 121 -9.14 11.66 -4.75
CA THR A 121 -8.80 12.50 -3.59
C THR A 121 -7.73 11.85 -2.71
N ALA A 122 -7.82 10.54 -2.46
CA ALA A 122 -6.79 9.82 -1.70
C ALA A 122 -5.44 9.78 -2.44
N PHE A 123 -5.45 9.65 -3.76
CA PHE A 123 -4.24 9.72 -4.58
C PHE A 123 -3.63 11.12 -4.61
N ALA A 124 -4.43 12.18 -4.58
CA ALA A 124 -3.94 13.55 -4.57
C ALA A 124 -3.11 13.82 -3.30
N VAL A 125 -3.58 13.36 -2.13
CA VAL A 125 -2.84 13.45 -0.87
C VAL A 125 -1.48 12.75 -0.96
N ALA A 126 -1.42 11.59 -1.61
CA ALA A 126 -0.15 10.89 -1.81
C ALA A 126 0.75 11.59 -2.84
N ALA A 127 0.17 12.18 -3.88
CA ALA A 127 0.90 12.86 -4.94
C ALA A 127 1.54 14.18 -4.46
N GLU A 128 0.88 14.88 -3.54
CA GLU A 128 1.37 16.09 -2.85
C GLU A 128 2.66 15.82 -2.07
N ALA A 129 2.70 14.69 -1.35
CA ALA A 129 3.91 14.21 -0.69
C ALA A 129 4.96 13.61 -1.66
N SER A 130 4.85 13.88 -2.96
CA SER A 130 5.77 13.44 -4.00
C SER A 130 5.93 11.91 -4.14
N ILE A 131 4.96 11.12 -3.67
CA ILE A 131 5.00 9.66 -3.82
C ILE A 131 4.74 9.25 -5.28
N ASP A 132 5.53 8.30 -5.78
CA ASP A 132 5.27 7.64 -7.08
C ASP A 132 4.15 6.60 -6.91
N LEU A 133 2.97 6.93 -7.41
CA LEU A 133 1.80 6.06 -7.38
C LEU A 133 2.04 4.78 -8.20
N THR A 134 2.85 4.86 -9.27
CA THR A 134 3.09 3.73 -10.19
C THR A 134 4.03 2.67 -9.62
N ALA A 135 4.84 3.05 -8.63
CA ALA A 135 5.68 2.15 -7.84
C ALA A 135 4.89 1.43 -6.73
N THR A 136 3.65 1.83 -6.46
CA THR A 136 2.84 1.21 -5.41
C THR A 136 2.42 -0.20 -5.81
N PRO A 137 2.61 -1.22 -4.94
CA PRO A 137 2.27 -2.61 -5.26
C PRO A 137 0.80 -2.79 -5.68
N GLY A 138 0.58 -3.45 -6.81
CA GLY A 138 -0.75 -3.74 -7.34
C GLY A 138 -1.46 -2.55 -8.00
N PHE A 139 -0.77 -1.42 -8.21
CA PHE A 139 -1.28 -0.26 -8.96
C PHE A 139 -1.67 -0.65 -10.40
N TRP A 140 -0.81 -1.44 -11.04
CA TRP A 140 -1.00 -1.88 -12.42
C TRP A 140 -2.10 -2.94 -12.59
N ASP A 141 -2.65 -3.44 -11.49
CA ASP A 141 -3.79 -4.38 -11.49
C ASP A 141 -5.14 -3.67 -11.33
N LEU A 142 -5.13 -2.34 -11.19
CA LEU A 142 -6.36 -1.53 -11.11
C LEU A 142 -7.16 -1.58 -12.43
N PRO A 143 -8.48 -1.34 -12.38
CA PRO A 143 -9.25 -1.08 -13.60
C PRO A 143 -8.72 0.18 -14.30
N ARG A 144 -8.96 0.28 -15.62
CA ARG A 144 -8.53 1.43 -16.43
C ARG A 144 -8.97 2.76 -15.83
N SER A 145 -10.22 2.85 -15.35
CA SER A 145 -10.77 4.02 -14.68
C SER A 145 -10.01 4.37 -13.39
N GLY A 146 -9.58 3.39 -12.61
CA GLY A 146 -8.77 3.60 -11.41
C GLY A 146 -7.39 4.19 -11.72
N MET A 147 -6.73 3.71 -12.77
CA MET A 147 -5.48 4.32 -13.24
C MET A 147 -5.66 5.74 -13.80
N LEU A 148 -6.79 6.02 -14.46
CA LEU A 148 -7.11 7.37 -14.92
C LEU A 148 -7.45 8.31 -13.76
N ALA A 149 -8.08 7.82 -12.70
CA ALA A 149 -8.30 8.59 -11.47
C ALA A 149 -6.96 8.99 -10.81
N ALA A 150 -5.97 8.11 -10.83
CA ALA A 150 -4.61 8.44 -10.38
C ALA A 150 -3.92 9.47 -11.29
N ALA A 151 -4.16 9.45 -12.60
CA ALA A 151 -3.67 10.48 -13.51
C ALA A 151 -4.33 11.84 -13.23
N ALA A 152 -5.65 11.87 -13.00
CA ALA A 152 -6.37 13.09 -12.62
C ALA A 152 -5.89 13.64 -11.26
N ALA A 153 -5.53 12.76 -10.32
CA ALA A 153 -4.95 13.17 -9.04
C ALA A 153 -3.58 13.86 -9.21
N TYR A 154 -2.77 13.46 -10.19
CA TYR A 154 -1.55 14.20 -10.52
C TYR A 154 -1.86 15.58 -11.14
N GLU A 155 -2.94 15.70 -11.92
CA GLU A 155 -3.39 17.00 -12.46
C GLU A 155 -3.87 17.93 -11.35
N ASP A 156 -4.55 17.41 -10.32
CA ASP A 156 -5.04 18.20 -9.16
C ASP A 156 -3.89 18.84 -8.36
N VAL A 157 -2.73 18.20 -8.34
CA VAL A 157 -1.53 18.68 -7.64
C VAL A 157 -0.56 19.36 -8.64
N GLU A 158 -1.04 19.75 -9.82
CA GLU A 158 -0.28 20.44 -10.86
C GLU A 158 0.96 19.67 -11.39
N ARG A 159 1.02 18.35 -11.17
CA ARG A 159 2.06 17.45 -11.67
C ARG A 159 1.73 16.95 -13.06
N PHE A 160 1.60 17.88 -14.01
CA PHE A 160 1.12 17.62 -15.37
C PHE A 160 2.01 16.66 -16.16
N ARG A 161 3.33 16.66 -15.89
CA ARG A 161 4.28 15.79 -16.59
C ARG A 161 4.02 14.32 -16.24
N GLU A 162 3.82 14.04 -14.96
CA GLU A 162 3.50 12.71 -14.44
C GLU A 162 2.12 12.26 -14.87
N ALA A 163 1.13 13.16 -14.86
CA ALA A 163 -0.19 12.89 -15.41
C ALA A 163 -0.14 12.51 -16.90
N ALA A 164 0.61 13.27 -17.70
CA ALA A 164 0.81 12.98 -19.13
C ALA A 164 1.53 11.64 -19.35
N ALA A 165 2.60 11.38 -18.60
CA ALA A 165 3.35 10.13 -18.68
C ALA A 165 2.48 8.92 -18.30
N LEU A 166 1.71 9.02 -17.21
CA LEU A 166 0.83 7.96 -16.75
C LEU A 166 -0.32 7.73 -17.73
N SER A 167 -0.99 8.79 -18.19
CA SER A 167 -2.09 8.68 -19.15
C SER A 167 -1.63 8.09 -20.50
N ALA A 168 -0.44 8.46 -20.99
CA ALA A 168 0.17 7.86 -22.17
C ALA A 168 0.44 6.36 -21.97
N ARG A 169 0.99 5.98 -20.80
CA ARG A 169 1.26 4.58 -20.47
C ARG A 169 -0.02 3.75 -20.35
N VAL A 170 -1.08 4.31 -19.75
CA VAL A 170 -2.41 3.68 -19.71
C VAL A 170 -2.97 3.48 -21.12
N ARG A 171 -2.89 4.51 -21.99
CA ARG A 171 -3.33 4.41 -23.39
C ARG A 171 -2.58 3.32 -24.14
N LEU A 172 -1.27 3.20 -23.95
CA LEU A 172 -0.46 2.14 -24.58
C LEU A 172 -0.88 0.75 -24.09
N ARG A 173 -1.11 0.59 -22.78
CA ARG A 173 -1.52 -0.69 -22.17
C ARG A 173 -2.86 -1.17 -22.68
N TYR A 174 -3.83 -0.27 -22.85
CA TYR A 174 -5.18 -0.58 -23.33
C TYR A 174 -5.36 -0.30 -24.81
N ARG A 175 -4.26 -0.22 -25.59
CA ARG A 175 -4.33 0.00 -27.03
C ARG A 175 -5.09 -1.17 -27.67
N PRO A 176 -6.15 -0.92 -28.45
CA PRO A 176 -6.80 -1.98 -29.21
C PRO A 176 -5.80 -2.58 -30.18
N ARG A 177 -5.61 -3.90 -30.12
CA ARG A 177 -4.80 -4.62 -31.10
C ARG A 177 -5.61 -4.70 -32.39
N SER A 178 -5.01 -4.29 -33.50
CA SER A 178 -5.59 -4.54 -34.82
C SER A 178 -5.72 -6.05 -34.98
N MET A 179 -6.96 -6.54 -35.12
CA MET A 179 -7.16 -7.95 -35.40
C MET A 179 -6.56 -8.27 -36.76
N PRO A 180 -5.85 -9.40 -36.91
CA PRO A 180 -5.41 -9.84 -38.23
C PRO A 180 -6.64 -9.92 -39.13
N ALA A 181 -6.50 -9.40 -40.36
CA ALA A 181 -7.56 -9.46 -41.35
C ALA A 181 -8.05 -10.91 -41.44
N MET A 182 -9.33 -11.12 -41.12
CA MET A 182 -9.94 -12.44 -41.17
C MET A 182 -9.68 -12.98 -42.59
N PRO A 183 -9.05 -14.15 -42.74
CA PRO A 183 -8.72 -14.66 -44.05
C PRO A 183 -10.01 -14.70 -44.86
N ALA A 184 -10.02 -14.04 -46.02
CA ALA A 184 -11.18 -13.96 -46.88
C ALA A 184 -11.54 -15.39 -47.29
N GLY A 185 -12.42 -16.00 -46.50
CA GLY A 185 -12.93 -17.33 -46.74
C GLY A 185 -13.53 -17.30 -48.12
N ARG A 186 -12.89 -18.06 -49.02
CA ARG A 186 -13.27 -18.30 -50.41
C ARG A 186 -14.80 -18.31 -50.48
N ARG A 187 -15.40 -17.20 -50.92
CA ARG A 187 -16.85 -17.12 -51.17
C ARG A 187 -17.14 -18.30 -52.09
N ARG A 188 -17.73 -19.36 -51.55
CA ARG A 188 -18.25 -20.45 -52.36
C ARG A 188 -19.36 -19.80 -53.14
N THR A 189 -19.06 -19.42 -54.38
CA THR A 189 -20.06 -19.07 -55.37
C THR A 189 -20.92 -20.32 -55.51
N ALA A 190 -22.06 -20.33 -54.84
CA ALA A 190 -23.16 -21.22 -55.16
C ALA A 190 -23.69 -20.77 -56.52
N SER A 191 -23.10 -21.34 -57.57
CA SER A 191 -23.55 -21.27 -58.95
C SER A 191 -23.62 -22.73 -59.40
N GLY A 192 -24.83 -23.15 -59.72
CA GLY A 192 -25.24 -24.54 -59.94
C GLY A 192 -26.51 -24.77 -59.11
N SER A 193 -27.69 -24.93 -59.69
CA SER A 193 -28.06 -25.30 -61.06
C SER A 193 -29.50 -24.84 -61.34
#